data_AF-A0A7C4B2D5-F1
#
_entry.id   AF-A0A7C4B2D5-F1
#
_cell.length_a   1.000
_cell.length_b   1.000
_cell.length_c   1.000
_cell.angle_alpha   90.00
_cell.angle_beta   90.00
_cell.angle_gamma   90.00
#
_symmetry.space_group_name_H-M   'P 1'
#
loop_
_entity.id
_entity.type
_entity.pdbx_description
1 polymer ?
#
loop_
_entity_poly.entity_id
_entity_poly.type
_entity_poly.pdbx_seq_one_letter_code
_entity_poly.pdbx_strand_id
1 'polypeptide(L)'
;NAICPGNYFDGPLWMDPERGLFVQYLKSGKVPGATSVDDVKRHYESKVPMKRGCFPSDVAKAVLYAVEQSYETGQAIPVTGGQVMLN
;
A
#
# COMPACT_ATOMS: atom_id res chain seq x y z
N ASN A 1 16.72 9.60 5.77
CA ASN A 1 15.47 9.50 4.98
C ASN A 1 14.70 8.27 5.42
N ALA A 2 13.38 8.28 5.30
CA ALA A 2 12.49 7.15 5.57
C ALA A 2 11.66 6.85 4.33
N ILE A 3 11.49 5.56 3.98
CA ILE A 3 10.61 5.15 2.89
C ILE A 3 9.23 4.85 3.47
N CYS A 4 8.20 5.50 2.93
CA CYS A 4 6.83 5.43 3.43
C CYS A 4 5.94 4.71 2.40
N PRO A 5 5.91 3.36 2.40
CA PRO A 5 5.14 2.60 1.43
C PRO A 5 3.63 2.67 1.68
N GLY A 6 2.87 2.57 0.59
CA GLY A 6 1.46 2.21 0.63
C GLY A 6 1.26 0.73 0.97
N ASN A 7 0.03 0.25 0.86
CA ASN A 7 -0.31 -1.13 1.21
C ASN A 7 0.25 -2.12 0.19
N TYR A 8 0.95 -3.15 0.67
CA TYR A 8 1.35 -4.29 -0.13
C TYR A 8 0.21 -5.31 -0.20
N PHE A 9 -0.76 -5.07 -1.09
CA PHE A 9 -1.98 -5.87 -1.16
C PHE A 9 -1.73 -7.32 -1.49
N ASP A 10 -0.71 -7.65 -2.28
CA ASP A 10 -0.40 -9.03 -2.68
C ASP A 10 0.47 -9.77 -1.64
N GLY A 11 0.84 -9.10 -0.54
CA GLY A 11 1.61 -9.68 0.54
C GLY A 11 0.78 -10.59 1.47
N PRO A 12 1.44 -11.47 2.23
CA PRO A 12 0.76 -12.45 3.10
C PRO A 12 -0.08 -11.78 4.19
N LEU A 13 0.28 -10.58 4.65
CA LEU A 13 -0.54 -9.82 5.59
C LEU A 13 -1.93 -9.50 5.03
N TRP A 14 -2.05 -9.26 3.72
CA TRP A 14 -3.30 -8.84 3.08
C TRP A 14 -4.06 -10.00 2.44
N MET A 15 -3.38 -10.86 1.67
CA MET A 15 -4.03 -11.90 0.86
C MET A 15 -4.12 -13.28 1.48
N ASP A 16 -3.58 -13.50 2.69
CA ASP A 16 -3.73 -14.81 3.33
C ASP A 16 -5.23 -15.19 3.40
N PRO A 17 -5.62 -16.38 2.91
CA PRO A 17 -7.02 -16.74 2.70
C PRO A 17 -7.78 -16.99 4.00
N GLU A 18 -7.10 -17.11 5.13
CA GLU A 18 -7.71 -17.35 6.44
C GLU A 18 -7.53 -16.16 7.39
N ARG A 19 -6.30 -15.63 7.44
CA ARG A 19 -5.81 -14.63 8.39
C ARG A 19 -5.49 -13.29 7.74
N GLY A 20 -5.62 -13.16 6.43
CA GLY A 20 -5.31 -11.92 5.72
C GLY A 20 -6.27 -10.79 6.05
N LEU A 21 -5.79 -9.54 5.97
CA LEU A 21 -6.58 -8.36 6.26
C LEU A 21 -7.84 -8.25 5.38
N PHE A 22 -7.81 -8.70 4.12
CA PHE A 22 -9.03 -8.68 3.30
C PHE A 22 -10.14 -9.56 3.87
N VAL A 23 -9.80 -10.77 4.34
CA VAL A 23 -10.73 -11.70 4.97
C VAL A 23 -11.25 -11.13 6.28
N GLN A 24 -10.37 -10.57 7.10
CA GLN A 24 -10.75 -9.93 8.37
C GLN A 24 -11.70 -8.75 8.13
N TYR A 25 -11.41 -7.90 7.14
CA TYR A 25 -12.20 -6.71 6.83
C TYR A 25 -13.55 -7.03 6.21
N LEU A 26 -13.65 -8.11 5.42
CA LEU A 26 -14.92 -8.64 4.96
C LEU A 26 -15.75 -9.13 6.16
N LYS A 27 -15.17 -9.99 7.01
CA LYS A 27 -15.86 -10.58 8.18
C LYS A 27 -16.34 -9.52 9.17
N SER A 28 -15.57 -8.45 9.37
CA SER A 28 -15.93 -7.38 10.29
C SER A 28 -16.88 -6.34 9.67
N GLY A 29 -17.27 -6.47 8.40
CA GLY A 29 -18.10 -5.48 7.71
C GLY A 29 -17.42 -4.11 7.55
N LYS A 30 -16.08 -4.05 7.48
CA LYS A 30 -15.31 -2.79 7.45
C LYS A 30 -15.57 -1.96 6.18
N VAL A 31 -15.90 -2.63 5.08
CA VAL A 31 -16.27 -2.00 3.82
C VAL A 31 -17.77 -2.19 3.63
N PRO A 32 -18.59 -1.12 3.78
CA PRO A 32 -20.03 -1.22 3.58
C PRO A 32 -20.37 -1.75 2.19
N GLY A 33 -21.26 -2.74 2.13
CA GLY A 33 -21.71 -3.35 0.87
C GLY A 33 -20.74 -4.35 0.23
N ALA A 34 -19.58 -4.63 0.84
CA ALA A 34 -18.69 -5.68 0.36
C ALA A 34 -19.29 -7.07 0.63
N THR A 35 -19.33 -7.90 -0.41
CA THR A 35 -19.82 -9.29 -0.34
C THR A 35 -18.71 -10.32 -0.54
N SER A 36 -17.55 -9.86 -1.00
CA SER A 36 -16.39 -10.68 -1.32
C SER A 36 -15.08 -10.02 -0.88
N VAL A 37 -14.01 -10.82 -0.78
CA VAL A 37 -12.65 -10.31 -0.57
C VAL A 37 -12.24 -9.36 -1.69
N ASP A 38 -12.67 -9.64 -2.92
CA ASP A 38 -12.39 -8.79 -4.07
C ASP A 38 -13.07 -7.42 -3.99
N ASP A 39 -14.28 -7.34 -3.41
CA ASP A 39 -14.93 -6.04 -3.15
C ASP A 39 -14.10 -5.20 -2.18
N VAL A 40 -13.57 -5.83 -1.12
CA VAL A 40 -12.68 -5.17 -0.16
C VAL A 40 -11.39 -4.71 -0.87
N LYS A 41 -10.76 -5.58 -1.67
CA LYS A 41 -9.54 -5.23 -2.43
C LYS A 41 -9.79 -4.05 -3.37
N ARG A 42 -10.83 -4.11 -4.20
CA ARG A 42 -11.22 -3.02 -5.12
C ARG A 42 -11.49 -1.71 -4.39
N HIS A 43 -12.17 -1.75 -3.23
CA HIS A 43 -12.39 -0.56 -2.41
C HIS A 43 -11.08 0.09 -1.98
N TYR A 44 -10.11 -0.69 -1.49
CA TYR A 44 -8.82 -0.15 -1.08
C TYR A 44 -7.95 0.31 -2.25
N GLU A 45 -7.95 -0.42 -3.39
CA GLU A 45 -7.26 0.02 -4.61
C GLU A 45 -7.84 1.31 -5.18
N SER A 46 -9.16 1.51 -5.07
CA SER A 46 -9.81 2.74 -5.54
C SER A 46 -9.33 3.99 -4.81
N LYS A 47 -8.88 3.86 -3.55
CA LYS A 47 -8.30 4.93 -2.73
C LYS A 47 -6.87 5.29 -3.12
N VAL A 48 -6.22 4.46 -3.93
CA VAL A 48 -4.90 4.75 -4.49
C VAL A 48 -5.10 5.37 -5.89
N PRO A 49 -4.59 6.58 -6.17
CA PRO A 49 -4.70 7.18 -7.50
C PRO A 49 -4.18 6.28 -8.63
N MET A 50 -3.09 5.54 -8.41
CA MET A 50 -2.54 4.57 -9.37
C MET A 50 -3.33 3.24 -9.48
N LYS A 51 -4.43 3.06 -8.73
CA LYS A 51 -5.33 1.90 -8.81
C LYS A 51 -4.66 0.53 -8.63
N ARG A 52 -3.62 0.47 -7.80
CA ARG A 52 -2.92 -0.77 -7.42
C ARG A 52 -2.27 -0.64 -6.04
N GLY A 53 -1.90 -1.78 -5.46
CA GLY A 53 -1.04 -1.83 -4.29
C GLY A 53 0.42 -1.46 -4.58
N CYS A 54 1.18 -1.24 -3.52
CA CYS A 54 2.64 -1.06 -3.58
C CYS A 54 3.31 -2.43 -3.73
N PHE A 55 4.34 -2.56 -4.58
CA PHE A 55 5.15 -3.77 -4.71
C PHE A 55 6.51 -3.63 -4.00
N PRO A 56 7.16 -4.73 -3.60
CA PRO A 56 8.54 -4.70 -3.09
C PRO A 56 9.51 -3.99 -4.05
N SER A 57 9.29 -4.13 -5.36
CA SER A 57 10.08 -3.42 -6.38
C SER A 57 9.92 -1.91 -6.36
N ASP A 58 8.75 -1.39 -5.97
CA ASP A 58 8.54 0.07 -5.83
C ASP A 58 9.33 0.60 -4.64
N VAL A 59 9.32 -0.13 -3.51
CA VAL A 59 10.09 0.19 -2.30
C VAL A 59 11.59 0.12 -2.58
N ALA A 60 12.06 -0.94 -3.24
CA ALA A 60 13.46 -1.12 -3.57
C ALA A 60 14.00 0.05 -4.42
N LYS A 61 13.24 0.52 -5.41
CA LYS A 61 13.63 1.69 -6.22
C LYS A 61 13.76 2.95 -5.37
N ALA A 62 12.84 3.18 -4.42
CA ALA A 62 12.91 4.34 -3.54
C ALA A 62 14.10 4.27 -2.55
N VAL A 63 14.43 3.06 -2.07
CA VAL A 63 15.64 2.84 -1.27
C VAL A 63 16.89 3.17 -2.09
N LEU A 64 17.00 2.67 -3.31
CA LEU A 64 18.15 2.94 -4.19
C LEU A 64 18.27 4.44 -4.48
N TYR A 65 17.17 5.11 -4.81
CA TYR A 65 17.12 6.58 -4.96
C TYR A 65 17.68 7.30 -3.71
N ALA A 66 17.21 6.92 -2.52
CA ALA A 66 17.61 7.56 -1.27
C ALA A 66 19.08 7.31 -0.91
N VAL A 67 19.63 6.15 -1.31
CA VAL A 67 21.04 5.79 -1.08
C VAL A 67 21.98 6.55 -2.02
N GLU A 68 21.58 6.77 -3.27
CA GLU A 68 22.41 7.47 -4.26
C GLU A 68 22.42 9.00 -4.07
N GLN A 69 21.43 9.55 -3.37
CA GLN A 69 21.30 10.98 -3.20
C GLN A 69 22.28 11.55 -2.14
N SER A 70 23.12 12.51 -2.55
CA SER A 70 24.20 13.06 -1.73
C SER A 70 23.82 14.31 -0.93
N TYR A 71 22.72 15.01 -1.27
CA TYR A 71 22.34 16.28 -0.64
C TYR A 71 20.88 16.29 -0.14
N GLU A 72 20.31 15.12 0.10
CA GLU A 72 18.97 14.95 0.66
C GLU A 72 19.04 14.21 2.00
N THR A 73 18.56 14.87 3.07
CA THR A 73 18.44 14.25 4.39
C THR A 73 17.14 14.65 5.06
N GLY A 74 16.73 13.91 6.08
CA GLY A 74 15.52 14.16 6.86
C GLY A 74 14.19 13.96 6.13
N GLN A 75 14.18 13.37 4.93
CA GLN A 75 12.95 13.22 4.12
C GLN A 75 12.12 12.00 4.51
N ALA A 76 10.80 12.14 4.38
CA ALA A 76 9.84 11.05 4.34
C ALA A 76 9.40 10.85 2.88
N ILE A 77 9.86 9.80 2.23
CA ILE A 77 9.69 9.56 0.80
C ILE A 77 8.42 8.72 0.59
N PRO A 78 7.32 9.29 0.06
CA PRO A 78 6.08 8.55 -0.14
C PRO A 78 6.20 7.58 -1.32
N VAL A 79 5.93 6.30 -1.07
CA VAL A 79 5.79 5.25 -2.10
C VAL A 79 4.37 4.69 -2.04
N THR A 80 3.40 5.59 -2.24
CA THR A 80 1.98 5.38 -1.88
C THR A 80 1.04 5.35 -3.09
N GLY A 81 1.57 5.35 -4.32
CA GLY A 81 0.76 5.43 -5.54
C GLY A 81 -0.11 6.69 -5.63
N GLY A 82 0.30 7.77 -4.95
CA GLY A 82 -0.42 9.04 -4.86
C GLY A 82 -1.42 9.12 -3.70
N GLN A 83 -1.57 8.08 -2.87
CA GLN A 83 -2.53 8.10 -1.77
C GLN A 83 -2.16 9.13 -0.68
N VAL A 84 -0.87 9.40 -0.51
CA VAL A 84 -0.33 10.48 0.32
C VAL A 84 0.54 11.35 -0.56
N MET A 85 0.18 12.62 -0.72
CA MET A 85 0.94 13.62 -1.44
C MET A 85 1.58 14.60 -0.45
N LEU A 86 2.73 15.15 -0.82
CA LEU A 86 3.42 16.18 -0.03
C LEU A 86 2.77 17.54 -0.32
N ASN A 87 2.72 18.41 0.69
CA ASN A 87 2.17 19.77 0.60
C ASN A 87 3.26 20.78 0.21
#